data_AF-A0A357CJF9-F1
#
_entry.id   AF-A0A357CJF9-F1
#
_cell.length_a   1.000
_cell.length_b   1.000
_cell.length_c   1.000
_cell.angle_alpha   90.00
_cell.angle_beta   90.00
_cell.angle_gamma   90.00
#
_symmetry.space_group_name_H-M   'P 1'
#
loop_
_entity.id
_entity.type
_entity.pdbx_description
1 polymer ?
#
loop_
_entity_poly.entity_id
_entity_poly.type
_entity_poly.pdbx_seq_one_letter_code
_entity_poly.pdbx_strand_id
1 'polypeptide(L)'
;MRSARRTSRSSENEAQKQAALRYILDAWEEALHDGIEPEMLANAALFASLADLIGVYGEDAVAKMTTGLSRRIQHGEFTLKRTPQ
;
A
#
# COMPACT_ATOMS: atom_id res chain seq x y z
N MET A 1 -28.69 14.24 -15.04
CA MET A 1 -27.30 14.63 -15.36
C MET A 1 -26.28 14.45 -14.23
N ARG A 2 -26.65 14.43 -12.92
CA ARG A 2 -25.69 14.23 -11.81
C ARG A 2 -25.21 12.77 -11.60
N SER A 3 -25.97 11.77 -12.07
CA SER A 3 -25.65 10.34 -11.86
C SER A 3 -24.48 9.86 -12.74
N ALA A 4 -24.45 10.21 -14.03
CA ALA A 4 -23.38 9.83 -14.96
C ALA A 4 -21.99 10.41 -14.59
N ARG A 5 -21.97 11.56 -13.92
CA ARG A 5 -20.74 12.24 -13.48
C ARG A 5 -20.11 11.60 -12.22
N ARG A 6 -20.89 10.81 -11.47
CA ARG A 6 -20.43 10.14 -10.25
C ARG A 6 -19.85 8.75 -10.57
N THR A 7 -20.46 8.04 -11.52
CA THR A 7 -19.97 6.75 -12.03
C THR A 7 -18.64 6.88 -12.80
N SER A 8 -18.46 7.95 -13.59
CA SER A 8 -17.19 8.24 -14.28
C SER A 8 -16.04 8.53 -13.31
N ARG A 9 -16.31 9.30 -12.26
CA ARG A 9 -15.30 9.62 -11.24
C ARG A 9 -14.88 8.41 -10.40
N SER A 10 -15.79 7.46 -10.15
CA SER A 10 -15.42 6.20 -9.48
C SER A 10 -14.53 5.34 -10.37
N SER A 11 -14.80 5.23 -11.68
CA SER A 11 -13.93 4.47 -12.58
C SER A 11 -12.56 5.11 -12.76
N GLU A 12 -12.47 6.44 -12.78
CA GLU A 12 -11.21 7.18 -12.81
C GLU A 12 -10.37 6.93 -11.55
N ASN A 13 -11.00 6.93 -10.37
CA ASN A 13 -10.32 6.63 -9.11
C ASN A 13 -9.82 5.19 -9.05
N GLU A 14 -10.60 4.21 -9.51
CA GLU A 14 -10.15 2.82 -9.58
C GLU A 14 -9.00 2.64 -10.57
N ALA A 15 -9.06 3.30 -11.74
CA ALA A 15 -7.96 3.30 -12.70
C ALA A 15 -6.68 3.91 -12.10
N GLN A 16 -6.79 5.00 -11.34
CA GLN A 16 -5.64 5.60 -10.65
C GLN A 16 -5.05 4.67 -9.58
N LYS A 17 -5.88 4.00 -8.78
CA LYS A 17 -5.41 3.01 -7.78
C LYS A 17 -4.67 1.85 -8.45
N GLN A 18 -5.21 1.33 -9.55
CA GLN A 18 -4.57 0.26 -10.30
C GLN A 18 -3.24 0.71 -10.91
N ALA A 19 -3.18 1.90 -11.49
CA ALA A 19 -1.95 2.46 -12.03
C ALA A 19 -0.89 2.66 -10.94
N ALA A 20 -1.26 3.20 -9.78
CA ALA A 20 -0.34 3.37 -8.65
C ALA A 20 0.22 2.03 -8.16
N LEU A 21 -0.63 1.01 -8.03
CA LEU A 21 -0.18 -0.34 -7.67
C LEU A 21 0.80 -0.90 -8.71
N ARG A 22 0.51 -0.71 -10.00
CA ARG A 22 1.39 -1.15 -11.08
C ARG A 22 2.77 -0.51 -11.00
N TYR A 23 2.85 0.80 -10.80
CA TYR A 23 4.13 1.48 -10.63
C TYR A 23 4.95 0.92 -9.46
N ILE A 24 4.30 0.61 -8.33
CA ILE A 24 4.98 0.01 -7.18
C ILE A 24 5.48 -1.39 -7.51
N LEU A 25 4.68 -2.23 -8.18
CA LEU A 25 5.07 -3.59 -8.56
C LEU A 25 6.21 -3.59 -9.58
N ASP A 26 6.17 -2.72 -10.58
CA ASP A 26 7.21 -2.62 -11.60
C ASP A 26 8.55 -2.15 -10.96
N ALA A 27 8.50 -1.15 -10.08
CA ALA A 27 9.67 -0.72 -9.29
C ALA A 27 10.19 -1.83 -8.36
N TRP A 28 9.30 -2.69 -7.87
CA TRP A 28 9.68 -3.84 -7.05
C TRP A 28 10.46 -4.87 -7.85
N GLU A 29 9.97 -5.22 -9.04
CA GLU A 29 10.65 -6.14 -9.95
C GLU A 29 12.03 -5.62 -10.37
N GLU A 30 12.15 -4.33 -10.66
CA GLU A 30 13.42 -3.68 -11.01
C GLU A 30 14.43 -3.75 -9.85
N ALA A 31 14.01 -3.41 -8.64
CA ALA A 31 14.87 -3.49 -7.45
C ALA A 31 15.40 -4.91 -7.19
N LEU A 32 14.55 -5.94 -7.39
CA LEU A 32 14.99 -7.34 -7.28
C LEU A 32 15.97 -7.72 -8.39
N HIS A 33 15.78 -7.21 -9.61
CA HIS A 33 16.70 -7.41 -10.72
C HIS A 33 18.09 -6.84 -10.43
N ASP A 34 18.15 -5.69 -9.75
CA ASP A 34 19.38 -5.03 -9.32
C ASP A 34 20.06 -5.71 -8.10
N GLY A 35 19.45 -6.79 -7.57
CA GLY A 35 19.99 -7.56 -6.46
C GLY A 35 19.68 -6.97 -5.08
N ILE A 36 18.68 -6.08 -4.96
CA ILE A 36 18.21 -5.59 -3.67
C ILE A 36 17.43 -6.70 -2.97
N GLU A 37 17.80 -6.97 -1.71
CA GLU A 37 17.09 -7.96 -0.90
C GLU A 37 15.62 -7.57 -0.67
N PRO A 38 14.65 -8.49 -0.85
CA PRO A 38 13.23 -8.18 -0.70
C PRO A 38 12.86 -7.58 0.67
N GLU A 39 13.53 -8.04 1.74
CA GLU A 39 13.31 -7.51 3.09
C GLU A 39 13.74 -6.05 3.21
N MET A 40 14.88 -5.69 2.61
CA MET A 40 15.38 -4.31 2.62
C MET A 40 14.43 -3.39 1.86
N LEU A 41 13.97 -3.84 0.69
CA LEU A 41 13.02 -3.11 -0.13
C LEU A 41 11.68 -2.90 0.59
N ALA A 42 11.17 -3.92 1.28
CA ALA A 42 9.94 -3.82 2.07
C ALA A 42 10.06 -2.82 3.23
N ASN A 43 11.18 -2.83 3.94
CA ASN A 43 11.43 -1.87 5.02
C ASN A 43 11.53 -0.43 4.49
N ALA A 44 12.21 -0.23 3.36
CA ALA A 44 12.30 1.07 2.70
C ALA A 44 10.92 1.57 2.23
N ALA A 45 10.12 0.70 1.61
CA ALA A 45 8.77 1.04 1.15
C ALA A 45 7.83 1.41 2.31
N LEU A 46 7.91 0.70 3.44
CA LEU A 46 7.14 1.03 4.63
C LEU A 46 7.53 2.41 5.18
N PHE A 47 8.83 2.69 5.27
CA PHE A 47 9.32 4.00 5.71
C PHE A 47 8.84 5.13 4.79
N ALA A 48 9.04 4.99 3.48
CA ALA A 48 8.63 6.00 2.50
C ALA A 48 7.11 6.25 2.56
N SER A 49 6.32 5.17 2.62
CA SER A 49 4.86 5.27 2.71
C SER A 49 4.41 6.01 3.97
N LEU A 50 5.00 5.69 5.14
CA LEU A 50 4.65 6.36 6.40
C LEU A 50 5.10 7.82 6.41
N ALA A 51 6.30 8.13 5.91
CA ALA A 51 6.82 9.49 5.84
C ALA A 51 5.93 10.39 4.97
N ASP A 52 5.53 9.92 3.79
CA ASP A 52 4.62 10.66 2.91
C ASP A 52 3.24 10.86 3.56
N LEU A 53 2.67 9.82 4.16
CA LEU A 53 1.38 9.92 4.86
C LEU A 53 1.46 10.91 6.03
N ILE A 54 2.56 10.92 6.79
CA ILE A 54 2.76 11.86 7.89
C ILE A 54 2.91 13.29 7.35
N GLY A 55 3.62 13.48 6.24
CA GLY A 55 3.73 14.79 5.58
C GLY A 55 2.38 15.35 5.13
N VAL A 56 1.45 14.50 4.71
CA VAL A 56 0.11 14.91 4.24
C VAL A 56 -0.90 15.08 5.38
N TYR A 57 -0.90 14.17 6.36
CA TYR A 57 -1.97 14.07 7.37
C TYR A 57 -1.54 14.40 8.80
N GLY A 58 -0.24 14.47 9.08
CA GLY A 58 0.33 14.63 10.42
C GLY A 58 0.46 13.31 11.19
N GLU A 59 1.33 13.31 12.21
CA GLU A 59 1.71 12.13 12.99
C GLU A 59 0.51 11.46 13.68
N ASP A 60 -0.34 12.25 14.37
CA ASP A 60 -1.50 11.74 15.10
C ASP A 60 -2.52 11.03 14.19
N ALA A 61 -2.76 11.59 13.01
CA ALA A 61 -3.70 11.01 12.04
C ALA A 61 -3.18 9.67 11.52
N VAL A 62 -1.88 9.58 11.22
CA VAL A 62 -1.25 8.34 10.73
C VAL A 62 -1.13 7.29 11.83
N ALA A 63 -0.83 7.69 13.06
CA ALA A 63 -0.84 6.80 14.22
C ALA A 63 -2.24 6.17 14.42
N LYS A 64 -3.30 6.96 14.24
CA LYS A 64 -4.67 6.45 14.27
C LYS A 64 -4.98 5.54 13.08
N MET A 65 -4.55 5.89 11.87
CA MET A 65 -4.73 5.06 10.66
C MET A 65 -4.06 3.68 10.79
N THR A 66 -2.88 3.63 11.43
CA THR A 66 -2.09 2.40 11.61
C THR A 66 -2.50 1.59 12.85
N THR A 67 -3.45 2.09 13.64
CA THR A 67 -3.94 1.40 14.83
C THR A 67 -4.51 0.03 14.48
N GLY A 68 -4.06 -1.00 15.19
CA GLY A 68 -4.51 -2.38 14.99
C GLY A 68 -3.79 -3.16 13.89
N LEU A 69 -2.83 -2.56 13.17
CA LEU A 69 -2.03 -3.29 12.17
C LEU A 69 -1.32 -4.51 12.76
N SER A 70 -0.71 -4.38 13.94
CA SER A 70 -0.05 -5.50 14.62
C SER A 70 -1.02 -6.67 14.88
N ARG A 71 -2.25 -6.38 15.31
CA ARG A 71 -3.30 -7.41 15.49
C ARG A 71 -3.63 -8.09 14.17
N ARG A 72 -3.78 -7.34 13.08
CA ARG A 72 -4.08 -7.87 11.73
C ARG A 72 -2.96 -8.79 11.23
N ILE A 73 -1.70 -8.41 11.46
CA ILE A 73 -0.51 -9.23 11.17
C ILE A 73 -0.57 -10.55 11.97
N GLN A 74 -0.82 -10.49 13.28
CA GLN A 74 -0.91 -11.67 14.14
C GLN A 74 -2.06 -12.61 13.73
N HIS A 75 -3.15 -12.06 13.19
CA HIS A 75 -4.28 -12.84 12.66
C HIS A 75 -4.01 -13.41 11.26
N GLY A 76 -2.84 -13.13 10.68
CA GLY A 76 -2.41 -13.63 9.37
C GLY A 76 -3.12 -12.97 8.19
N GLU A 77 -3.64 -11.75 8.34
CA GLU A 77 -4.34 -11.03 7.26
C GLU A 77 -3.43 -10.73 6.06
N PHE A 78 -2.12 -10.63 6.30
CA PHE A 78 -1.10 -10.38 5.28
C PHE A 78 -0.33 -11.64 4.87
N THR A 79 -0.70 -12.81 5.40
CA THR A 79 -0.05 -14.09 5.08
C THR A 79 -0.71 -14.70 3.85
N LEU A 80 -0.08 -14.55 2.69
CA LEU A 80 -0.61 -15.04 1.41
C LEU A 80 -0.62 -16.58 1.28
N LYS A 81 0.21 -17.28 2.07
CA LYS A 81 0.23 -18.75 2.17
C LYS A 81 -0.01 -19.17 3.62
N ARG A 82 -1.28 -19.35 4.02
CA ARG A 82 -1.57 -20.08 5.27
C ARG A 82 -1.23 -21.55 5.05
N THR A 83 -0.13 -22.01 5.64
CA THR A 83 0.05 -23.45 5.86
C THR A 83 -0.99 -23.88 6.89
N PRO A 84 -1.87 -24.86 6.61
CA PRO A 84 -2.73 -25.41 7.65
C PRO A 84 -1.80 -25.98 8.72
N GLN A 85 -1.93 -25.46 9.95
CA GLN A 85 -1.21 -25.94 11.12
C GLN A 85 -1.97 -27.11 11.74
#